data_AF-A0A0G1MM45-F1
#
_entry.id   AF-A0A0G1MM45-F1
#
_cell.length_a   1.000
_cell.length_b   1.000
_cell.length_c   1.000
_cell.angle_alpha   90.00
_cell.angle_beta   90.00
_cell.angle_gamma   90.00
#
_symmetry.space_group_name_H-M   'P 1'
#
loop_
_entity.id
_entity.type
_entity.pdbx_description
1 polymer ?
#
loop_
_entity_poly.entity_id
_entity_poly.type
_entity_poly.pdbx_seq_one_letter_code
_entity_poly.pdbx_strand_id
1 'polypeptide(L)' 'MGSEDTKLAKILKDAREKAGLTQAEVAEKAGIHFNYYARVERGEVTPRVDIVENIAKALKISLRLPLF' A
#
# COMPACT_ATOMS: atom_id res chain seq x y z
N MET A 1 -8.37 7.14 14.13
CA MET A 1 -7.53 7.08 12.92
C MET A 1 -6.18 7.65 13.29
N GLY A 2 -5.22 6.76 13.49
CA GLY A 2 -3.93 7.10 14.10
C GLY A 2 -2.99 7.77 13.09
N SER A 3 -1.96 8.44 13.60
CA SER A 3 -0.85 8.99 12.81
C SER A 3 -0.13 7.94 11.95
N GLU A 4 -0.24 6.66 12.31
CA GLU A 4 0.45 5.52 11.69
C GLU A 4 -0.19 5.05 10.37
N ASP A 5 -1.52 4.98 10.31
CA ASP A 5 -2.26 4.60 9.09
C ASP A 5 -1.98 5.60 7.95
N THR A 6 -1.98 6.89 8.30
CA THR A 6 -1.65 8.00 7.40
C THR A 6 -0.21 7.92 6.88
N LYS A 7 0.73 7.42 7.71
CA LYS A 7 2.12 7.28 7.32
C LYS A 7 2.30 6.13 6.32
N LEU A 8 1.68 4.97 6.56
CA LEU A 8 1.69 3.86 5.61
C LEU A 8 1.10 4.28 4.26
N ALA A 9 -0.09 4.89 4.29
CA ALA A 9 -0.78 5.39 3.10
C ALA A 9 0.12 6.31 2.25
N LYS A 10 0.81 7.25 2.89
CA LYS A 10 1.77 8.14 2.23
C LYS A 10 2.95 7.38 1.61
N ILE A 11 3.57 6.45 2.34
CA ILE A 11 4.69 5.64 1.83
C ILE A 11 4.27 4.86 0.58
N LEU A 12 3.09 4.24 0.61
CA LEU A 12 2.56 3.46 -0.51
C LEU A 12 2.29 4.35 -1.73
N LYS A 13 1.69 5.53 -1.52
CA LYS A 13 1.44 6.51 -2.57
C LYS A 13 2.75 7.00 -3.22
N ASP A 14 3.70 7.43 -2.41
CA ASP A 14 4.98 7.96 -2.88
C ASP A 14 5.77 6.89 -3.66
N ALA A 15 5.73 5.63 -3.21
CA ALA A 15 6.37 4.52 -3.90
C ALA A 15 5.69 4.18 -5.23
N ARG A 16 4.35 4.20 -5.26
CA ARG A 16 3.58 4.02 -6.49
C ARG A 16 3.92 5.08 -7.54
N GLU A 17 3.95 6.35 -7.14
CA GLU A 17 4.25 7.46 -8.03
C GLU A 17 5.69 7.37 -8.57
N LYS A 18 6.66 7.01 -7.71
CA LYS A 18 8.05 6.75 -8.15
C LYS A 18 8.17 5.56 -9.12
N ALA A 19 7.32 4.56 -8.96
CA ALA A 19 7.26 3.41 -9.87
C ALA A 19 6.52 3.72 -11.19
N GLY A 20 5.90 4.90 -11.33
CA GLY A 20 5.12 5.27 -12.51
C GLY A 20 3.84 4.45 -12.69
N LEU A 21 3.32 3.86 -11.61
CA LEU A 21 2.16 2.98 -11.64
C LEU A 21 0.86 3.71 -11.28
N THR A 22 -0.22 3.30 -11.92
CA THR A 22 -1.59 3.64 -11.52
C THR A 22 -2.02 2.80 -10.31
N GLN A 23 -3.06 3.25 -9.60
CA GLN A 23 -3.63 2.47 -8.50
C GLN A 23 -4.20 1.12 -8.96
N ALA A 24 -4.73 1.06 -10.19
CA ALA A 24 -5.23 -0.18 -10.79
C ALA A 24 -4.11 -1.20 -11.03
N GLU A 25 -2.97 -0.76 -11.58
CA GLU A 25 -1.82 -1.64 -11.82
C GLU A 25 -1.22 -2.18 -10.52
N VAL A 26 -1.17 -1.39 -9.45
CA VAL A 26 -0.70 -1.89 -8.15
C VAL A 26 -1.68 -2.90 -7.58
N ALA A 27 -2.99 -2.63 -7.65
CA ALA A 27 -4.02 -3.54 -7.17
C ALA A 27 -3.96 -4.89 -7.90
N GLU A 28 -3.84 -4.87 -9.23
CA GLU A 28 -3.67 -6.06 -10.06
C GLU A 28 -2.41 -6.84 -9.67
N LYS A 29 -1.25 -6.17 -9.61
CA LYS A 29 0.03 -6.80 -9.24
C LYS A 29 0.03 -7.37 -7.81
N ALA A 30 -0.70 -6.73 -6.90
CA ALA A 30 -0.83 -7.16 -5.51
C ALA A 30 -1.95 -8.21 -5.31
N GLY A 31 -2.72 -8.55 -6.35
CA GLY A 31 -3.80 -9.53 -6.27
C GLY A 31 -4.99 -9.08 -5.41
N ILE A 32 -5.25 -7.76 -5.35
CA ILE A 32 -6.33 -7.16 -4.53
C ILE A 32 -7.28 -6.34 -5.40
N HIS A 33 -8.48 -6.11 -4.89
CA HIS A 33 -9.47 -5.30 -5.59
C HIS A 33 -9.03 -3.82 -5.66
N PHE A 34 -9.22 -3.17 -6.81
CA PHE A 34 -8.87 -1.76 -7.02
C PHE A 34 -9.42 -0.83 -5.93
N ASN A 35 -10.72 -0.90 -5.65
CA ASN A 35 -11.34 -0.08 -4.60
C ASN A 35 -10.72 -0.31 -3.22
N TYR A 36 -10.23 -1.51 -2.94
CA TYR A 36 -9.55 -1.80 -1.68
C TYR A 36 -8.21 -1.07 -1.61
N TYR A 37 -7.37 -1.19 -2.65
CA TYR A 37 -6.10 -0.47 -2.72
C TYR A 37 -6.29 1.06 -2.65
N ALA A 38 -7.29 1.61 -3.33
CA ALA A 38 -7.58 3.04 -3.30
C ALA A 38 -7.93 3.53 -1.88
N ARG A 39 -8.68 2.74 -1.09
CA ARG A 39 -8.99 3.05 0.32
C ARG A 39 -7.76 2.95 1.22
N VAL A 40 -6.89 1.96 0.97
CA VAL A 40 -5.60 1.81 1.67
C VAL A 40 -4.71 3.03 1.42
N GLU A 41 -4.57 3.47 0.17
CA GLU A 41 -3.73 4.63 -0.19
C GLU A 41 -4.30 5.95 0.36
N ARG A 42 -5.60 6.03 0.65
CA ARG A 42 -6.23 7.17 1.34
C ARG A 42 -6.19 7.07 2.87
N GLY A 43 -5.67 5.96 3.43
CA GLY A 43 -5.66 5.73 4.88
C GLY A 43 -7.04 5.46 5.49
N GLU A 44 -8.02 5.09 4.67
CA GLU A 44 -9.40 4.80 5.11
C GLU A 44 -9.54 3.37 5.67
N VAL A 45 -8.58 2.49 5.34
CA VAL A 45 -8.51 1.10 5.79
C VAL A 45 -7.06 0.75 6.08
N THR A 46 -6.85 0.09 7.21
CA THR A 46 -5.56 -0.53 7.55
C THR A 46 -5.56 -1.97 7.00
N PRO A 47 -4.72 -2.28 5.99
CA PRO A 47 -4.60 -3.63 5.47
C PRO A 47 -3.90 -4.56 6.47
N ARG A 48 -4.16 -5.86 6.33
CA ARG A 48 -3.41 -6.90 7.06
C ARG A 48 -1.97 -6.97 6.55
N VAL A 49 -1.07 -7.50 7.40
CA VAL A 49 0.38 -7.56 7.12
C VAL A 49 0.69 -8.29 5.82
N ASP A 50 0.04 -9.41 5.55
CA ASP A 50 0.16 -10.18 4.30
C ASP A 50 -0.20 -9.34 3.06
N ILE A 51 -1.24 -8.53 3.15
CA ILE A 51 -1.62 -7.61 2.06
C ILE A 51 -0.61 -6.47 1.91
N VAL A 52 -0.09 -5.93 3.02
CA VAL A 52 0.99 -4.93 2.97
C VAL A 52 2.22 -5.49 2.26
N GLU A 53 2.59 -6.74 2.53
CA GLU A 53 3.69 -7.42 1.84
C GLU A 53 3.44 -7.59 0.34
N ASN A 54 2.21 -7.96 -0.06
CA ASN A 54 1.85 -8.09 -1.46
C ASN A 54 1.93 -6.75 -2.19
N ILE A 55 1.44 -5.67 -1.57
CA ILE A 55 1.55 -4.31 -2.11
C ILE A 55 3.02 -3.89 -2.20
N ALA A 56 3.83 -4.16 -1.17
CA ALA A 56 5.25 -3.84 -1.16
C ALA A 56 6.01 -4.56 -2.29
N LYS A 57 5.70 -5.84 -2.52
CA LYS A 57 6.24 -6.63 -3.64
C LYS A 57 5.82 -6.05 -4.99
N ALA A 58 4.54 -5.68 -5.14
CA ALA A 58 4.03 -5.04 -6.36
C ALA A 58 4.74 -3.72 -6.68
N LEU A 59 5.05 -2.94 -5.64
CA LEU A 59 5.78 -1.67 -5.71
C LEU A 59 7.31 -1.84 -5.73
N LYS A 60 7.82 -3.06 -5.58
CA LYS A 60 9.26 -3.38 -5.48
C LYS A 60 9.98 -2.57 -4.38
N ILE A 61 9.32 -2.38 -3.24
CA ILE A 61 9.89 -1.71 -2.07
C ILE A 61 9.99 -2.67 -0.89
N SER A 62 10.97 -2.43 -0.03
CA SER A 62 11.07 -3.09 1.27
C SER A 62 10.42 -2.21 2.33
N LEU A 63 9.28 -2.64 2.89
CA LEU A 63 8.71 -2.01 4.06
C LEU A 63 9.31 -2.66 5.31
N ARG A 64 9.96 -1.84 6.14
CA ARG A 64 10.29 -2.25 7.51
C ARG A 64 9.09 -1.89 8.38
N LEU A 65 8.17 -2.84 8.50
CA LEU A 65 7.13 -2.75 9.51
C LEU A 65 7.79 -2.97 10.88
N PRO A 66 7.54 -2.11 11.88
CA PRO A 66 7.94 -2.41 13.24
C PRO A 66 7.08 -3.59 13.71
N LEU A 67 7.60 -4.80 13.54
CA LEU A 67 7.00 -6.01 14.10
C LEU A 67 7.66 -6.24 15.47
N PHE A 68 6.89 -5.88 16.51
CA PHE A 68 7.12 -6.06 17.95
C PHE A 68 8.34 -5.38 18.57
#